data_AF-A0A3N0EGR1-F1
#
_entry.id   AF-A0A3N0EGR1-F1
#
_cell.length_a   1.000
_cell.length_b   1.000
_cell.length_c   1.000
_cell.angle_alpha   90.00
_cell.angle_beta   90.00
_cell.angle_gamma   90.00
#
_symmetry.space_group_name_H-M   'P 1'
#
loop_
_entity.id
_entity.type
_entity.pdbx_description
1 polymer ?
#
loop_
_entity_poly.entity_id
_entity_poly.type
_entity_poly.pdbx_seq_one_letter_code
_entity_poly.pdbx_strand_id
1 'polypeptide(L)'
;MHSSRTETLLAALTRGTPLRHHVLTLLTTHAMSTEIALRDSGHAVEHPEVVNHLATTISRGNEAAVILRSFTDEVSRTLANGTVIPVAHVCGWLVHSGACHPFDAGQMFAAFHTDADSGEPIAPEPGVEIIDAWTVDLTEFYALQPEDG
;
A
#
# COMPACT_ATOMS: atom_id res chain seq x y z
N MET A 1 12.21 -11.29 -9.25
CA MET A 1 11.00 -11.86 -9.88
C MET A 1 10.15 -12.38 -8.74
N HIS A 2 8.90 -11.96 -8.64
CA HIS A 2 7.96 -12.33 -7.58
C HIS A 2 7.00 -13.41 -8.10
N SER A 3 6.44 -14.24 -7.21
CA SER A 3 5.63 -15.41 -7.57
C SER A 3 4.26 -15.03 -8.15
N SER A 4 3.60 -15.94 -8.85
CA SER A 4 2.21 -15.74 -9.32
C SER A 4 1.26 -15.36 -8.19
N ARG A 5 1.49 -15.90 -6.99
CA ARG A 5 0.69 -15.59 -5.81
C ARG A 5 0.85 -14.14 -5.36
N THR A 6 2.07 -13.63 -5.36
CA THR A 6 2.33 -12.22 -5.04
C THR A 6 1.84 -11.27 -6.13
N GLU A 7 1.89 -11.67 -7.41
CA GLU A 7 1.28 -10.90 -8.50
C GLU A 7 -0.24 -10.76 -8.32
N THR A 8 -0.94 -11.85 -7.99
CA THR A 8 -2.38 -11.82 -7.71
C THR A 8 -2.71 -10.91 -6.52
N LEU A 9 -1.89 -10.96 -5.45
CA LEU A 9 -2.04 -10.06 -4.31
C LEU A 9 -1.89 -8.59 -4.71
N LEU A 10 -0.85 -8.26 -5.48
CA LEU A 10 -0.64 -6.89 -5.98
C LEU A 10 -1.79 -6.44 -6.87
N ALA A 11 -2.24 -7.29 -7.80
CA ALA A 11 -3.37 -7.00 -8.66
C ALA A 11 -4.67 -6.77 -7.87
N ALA A 12 -4.89 -7.48 -6.77
CA ALA A 12 -6.03 -7.23 -5.89
C ALA A 12 -5.89 -5.90 -5.13
N LEU A 13 -4.70 -5.61 -4.62
CA LEU A 13 -4.40 -4.38 -3.90
C LEU A 13 -4.50 -3.15 -4.78
N THR A 14 -4.06 -3.19 -6.04
CA THR A 14 -4.04 -2.02 -6.94
C THR A 14 -5.33 -1.84 -7.76
N ARG A 15 -6.24 -2.82 -7.74
CA ARG A 15 -7.47 -2.84 -8.57
C ARG A 15 -8.37 -1.62 -8.39
N GLY A 16 -8.42 -1.02 -7.19
CA GLY A 16 -9.30 0.10 -6.90
C GLY A 16 -8.77 1.47 -7.36
N THR A 17 -7.63 1.52 -8.03
CA THR A 17 -7.08 2.76 -8.57
C THR A 17 -6.62 2.59 -10.02
N PRO A 18 -6.83 3.60 -10.90
CA PRO A 18 -6.28 3.59 -12.25
C PRO A 18 -4.79 4.02 -12.28
N LEU A 19 -4.26 4.51 -11.16
CA LEU A 19 -2.88 4.97 -11.06
C LEU A 19 -1.93 3.79 -11.21
N ARG A 20 -0.75 4.05 -11.77
CA ARG A 20 0.19 2.97 -12.15
C ARG A 20 1.45 2.93 -11.29
N HIS A 21 1.77 4.00 -10.58
CA HIS A 21 2.99 4.10 -9.79
C HIS A 21 2.62 4.25 -8.31
N HIS A 22 3.14 3.35 -7.49
CA HIS A 22 2.80 3.27 -6.08
C HIS A 22 4.05 3.03 -5.23
N VAL A 23 3.96 3.43 -3.97
CA VAL A 23 4.78 2.91 -2.88
C VAL A 23 3.86 2.17 -1.93
N LEU A 24 4.15 0.89 -1.71
CA LEU A 24 3.50 0.08 -0.68
C LEU A 24 4.38 0.07 0.55
N THR A 25 3.82 0.47 1.68
CA THR A 25 4.44 0.39 2.99
C THR A 25 3.71 -0.64 3.83
N LEU A 26 4.47 -1.60 4.34
CA LEU A 26 4.03 -2.66 5.22
C LEU A 26 4.53 -2.36 6.64
N LEU A 27 3.60 -2.17 7.57
CA LEU A 27 3.90 -1.96 8.98
C LEU A 27 3.61 -3.26 9.74
N THR A 28 4.68 -3.90 10.18
CA THR A 28 4.65 -5.02 11.12
C THR A 28 5.40 -4.58 12.39
N THR A 29 6.23 -5.45 12.99
CA THR A 29 7.23 -5.04 13.98
C THR A 29 8.21 -4.01 13.43
N HIS A 30 8.50 -4.07 12.12
CA HIS A 30 9.34 -3.10 11.43
C HIS A 30 8.60 -2.62 10.17
N ALA A 31 8.79 -1.34 9.84
CA ALA A 31 8.28 -0.77 8.59
C ALA A 31 9.17 -1.22 7.41
N MET A 32 8.53 -1.65 6.33
CA MET A 32 9.17 -2.01 5.07
C MET A 32 8.43 -1.35 3.93
N SER A 33 9.13 -0.88 2.89
CA SER A 33 8.49 -0.23 1.75
C SER A 33 9.08 -0.70 0.44
N THR A 34 8.27 -0.71 -0.62
CA THR A 34 8.70 -1.00 -1.99
C THR A 34 7.97 -0.10 -2.98
N GLU A 35 8.65 0.36 -4.02
CA GLU A 35 7.98 0.86 -5.22
C GLU A 35 7.31 -0.28 -5.98
N ILE A 36 6.12 0.00 -6.53
CA ILE A 36 5.36 -0.86 -7.43
C ILE A 36 4.97 -0.03 -8.65
N ALA A 37 5.35 -0.48 -9.83
CA ALA A 37 4.94 0.11 -11.10
C ALA A 37 4.15 -0.90 -11.94
N LEU A 38 2.91 -0.57 -12.29
CA LEU A 38 2.09 -1.36 -13.20
C LEU A 38 2.64 -1.23 -14.64
N ARG A 39 2.99 -2.37 -15.23
CA ARG A 39 3.44 -2.53 -16.62
C ARG A 39 2.42 -3.37 -17.39
N ASP A 40 2.59 -3.45 -18.70
CA ASP A 40 1.67 -4.23 -19.55
C ASP A 40 1.76 -5.75 -19.27
N SER A 41 2.87 -6.20 -18.69
CA SER A 41 3.13 -7.59 -18.32
C SER A 41 2.88 -7.92 -16.83
N GLY A 42 2.28 -7.01 -16.06
CA GLY A 42 2.07 -7.15 -14.61
C GLY A 42 2.81 -6.09 -13.78
N HIS A 43 3.05 -6.37 -12.51
CA HIS A 43 3.70 -5.41 -11.60
C HIS A 43 5.24 -5.52 -11.66
N ALA A 44 5.93 -4.40 -11.78
CA ALA A 44 7.36 -4.31 -11.49
C ALA A 44 7.51 -3.88 -10.02
N VAL A 45 8.28 -4.62 -9.23
CA VAL A 45 8.46 -4.40 -7.79
C VAL A 45 9.94 -4.20 -7.50
N GLU A 46 10.26 -3.09 -6.82
CA GLU A 46 11.63 -2.75 -6.42
C GLU A 46 12.20 -3.77 -5.42
N HIS A 47 11.43 -4.07 -4.36
CA HIS A 47 11.78 -4.97 -3.27
C HIS A 47 10.73 -6.10 -3.11
N PRO A 48 10.83 -7.19 -3.90
CA PRO A 48 9.89 -8.32 -3.85
C PRO A 48 9.71 -8.93 -2.45
N GLU A 49 10.72 -8.87 -1.60
CA GLU A 49 10.71 -9.36 -0.22
C GLU A 49 9.61 -8.70 0.62
N VAL A 50 9.25 -7.43 0.36
CA VAL A 50 8.19 -6.72 1.06
C VAL A 50 6.84 -7.35 0.74
N VAL A 51 6.59 -7.63 -0.53
CA VAL A 51 5.34 -8.24 -1.02
C VAL A 51 5.26 -9.71 -0.58
N ASN A 52 6.37 -10.44 -0.61
CA ASN A 52 6.47 -11.80 -0.07
C ASN A 52 6.18 -11.83 1.44
N HIS A 53 6.68 -10.84 2.19
CA HIS A 53 6.38 -10.72 3.61
C HIS A 53 4.90 -10.44 3.84
N LEU A 54 4.30 -9.52 3.10
CA LEU A 54 2.85 -9.28 3.15
C LEU A 54 2.04 -10.55 2.85
N ALA A 55 2.37 -11.26 1.76
CA ALA A 55 1.72 -12.51 1.41
C ALA A 55 1.82 -13.55 2.54
N THR A 56 2.98 -13.64 3.20
CA THR A 56 3.19 -14.53 4.34
C THR A 56 2.35 -14.10 5.56
N THR A 57 2.31 -12.80 5.87
CA THR A 57 1.52 -12.22 6.95
C THR A 57 0.04 -12.53 6.77
N ILE A 58 -0.51 -12.27 5.57
CA ILE A 58 -1.89 -12.61 5.21
C ILE A 58 -2.12 -14.11 5.38
N SER A 59 -1.26 -14.96 4.79
CA SER A 59 -1.42 -16.42 4.84
C SER A 59 -1.42 -16.99 6.25
N ARG A 60 -0.66 -16.38 7.16
CA ARG A 60 -0.56 -16.80 8.57
C ARG A 60 -1.64 -16.18 9.44
N GLY A 61 -2.46 -15.27 8.91
CA GLY A 61 -3.45 -14.53 9.67
C GLY A 61 -2.85 -13.52 10.66
N ASN A 62 -1.58 -13.17 10.48
CA ASN A 62 -0.88 -12.22 11.34
C ASN A 62 -1.37 -10.79 11.08
N GLU A 63 -1.16 -9.92 12.08
CA GLU A 63 -1.53 -8.52 11.97
C GLU A 63 -0.46 -7.68 11.28
N ALA A 64 -0.92 -6.74 10.45
CA ALA A 64 -0.10 -5.69 9.86
C ALA A 64 -0.99 -4.52 9.42
N ALA A 65 -0.40 -3.35 9.21
CA ALA A 65 -1.04 -2.31 8.40
C ALA A 65 -0.36 -2.23 7.03
N VAL A 66 -1.15 -2.07 5.98
CA VAL A 66 -0.69 -1.87 4.61
C VAL A 66 -1.12 -0.48 4.18
N ILE A 67 -0.18 0.33 3.73
CA ILE A 67 -0.41 1.67 3.21
C ILE A 67 0.00 1.67 1.74
N LEU A 68 -0.87 2.18 0.87
CA LEU A 68 -0.59 2.38 -0.53
C LEU A 68 -0.61 3.88 -0.85
N ARG A 69 0.56 4.43 -1.16
CA ARG A 69 0.71 5.78 -1.73
C ARG A 69 0.76 5.65 -3.24
N SER A 70 -0.15 6.29 -3.95
CA SER A 70 -0.25 6.25 -5.41
C SER A 70 -0.06 7.65 -5.99
N PHE A 71 0.81 7.79 -6.99
CA PHE A 71 1.15 9.09 -7.56
C PHE A 71 0.29 9.42 -8.77
N THR A 72 -0.22 10.65 -8.82
CA THR A 72 -0.95 11.18 -9.97
C THR A 72 0.00 11.93 -10.92
N ASP A 73 -0.51 12.32 -12.09
CA ASP A 73 0.20 13.22 -13.01
C ASP A 73 -0.01 14.71 -12.65
N GLU A 74 -0.84 15.01 -11.65
CA GLU A 74 -1.07 16.37 -11.18
C GLU A 74 0.11 16.87 -10.35
N VAL A 75 0.54 18.11 -10.59
CA VAL A 75 1.64 18.72 -9.87
C VAL A 75 1.12 19.35 -8.59
N SER A 76 1.55 18.85 -7.43
CA SER A 76 1.32 19.51 -6.15
C SER A 76 2.17 20.77 -6.03
N ARG A 77 3.48 20.64 -6.29
CA ARG A 77 4.43 21.76 -6.25
C ARG A 77 5.71 21.46 -7.01
N THR A 78 6.44 22.51 -7.33
CA THR A 78 7.81 22.41 -7.85
C THR A 78 8.78 22.96 -6.83
N LEU A 79 9.80 22.18 -6.47
CA LEU A 79 10.86 22.60 -5.56
C LEU A 79 11.80 23.62 -6.24
N ALA A 80 12.57 24.36 -5.44
CA ALA A 80 13.49 25.39 -5.94
C ALA A 80 14.57 24.86 -6.91
N ASN A 81 14.90 23.57 -6.84
CA ASN A 81 15.82 22.88 -7.74
C ASN A 81 15.15 22.38 -9.04
N GLY A 82 13.86 22.68 -9.25
CA GLY A 82 13.08 22.24 -10.41
C GLY A 82 12.43 20.87 -10.27
N THR A 83 12.61 20.15 -9.15
CA THR A 83 11.96 18.86 -8.94
C THR A 83 10.45 19.04 -8.81
N VAL A 84 9.70 18.37 -9.68
CA VAL A 84 8.23 18.31 -9.63
C VAL A 84 7.81 17.27 -8.60
N ILE A 85 6.95 17.67 -7.67
CA ILE A 85 6.33 16.81 -6.67
C ILE A 85 4.88 16.58 -7.11
N PRO A 86 4.49 15.35 -7.47
CA PRO A 86 3.12 15.05 -7.84
C PRO A 86 2.20 15.04 -6.62
N VAL A 87 0.90 15.22 -6.86
CA VAL A 87 -0.13 14.85 -5.88
C VAL A 87 -0.09 13.33 -5.69
N ALA A 88 -0.32 12.89 -4.46
CA ALA A 88 -0.37 11.47 -4.12
C ALA A 88 -1.63 11.14 -3.34
N HIS A 89 -2.34 10.09 -3.76
CA HIS A 89 -3.42 9.51 -2.99
C HIS A 89 -2.86 8.47 -2.01
N VAL A 90 -3.29 8.51 -0.75
CA VAL A 90 -2.88 7.60 0.29
C VAL A 90 -4.10 6.91 0.89
N CYS A 91 -4.09 5.59 0.88
CA CYS A 91 -5.10 4.75 1.53
C CYS A 91 -4.41 3.59 2.26
N GLY A 92 -5.18 2.83 3.05
CA GLY A 92 -4.61 1.68 3.74
C GLY A 92 -5.62 0.67 4.24
N TRP A 93 -5.08 -0.47 4.66
CA TRP A 93 -5.82 -1.61 5.18
C TRP A 93 -5.19 -2.10 6.49
N LEU A 94 -6.04 -2.53 7.41
CA LEU A 94 -5.63 -3.42 8.49
C LEU A 94 -5.66 -4.85 7.98
N VAL A 95 -4.52 -5.54 8.01
CA VAL A 95 -4.46 -6.98 7.80
C VAL A 95 -4.73 -7.66 9.14
N HIS A 96 -5.75 -8.51 9.20
CA HIS A 96 -6.06 -9.31 10.38
C HIS A 96 -6.87 -10.54 9.97
N SER A 97 -6.55 -11.70 10.58
CA SER A 97 -7.22 -12.98 10.30
C SER A 97 -7.25 -13.36 8.81
N GLY A 98 -6.18 -13.02 8.08
CA GLY A 98 -5.99 -13.37 6.67
C GLY A 98 -6.82 -12.54 5.69
N ALA A 99 -7.36 -11.40 6.11
CA ALA A 99 -8.07 -10.46 5.26
C ALA A 99 -7.50 -9.04 5.38
N CYS A 100 -7.70 -8.24 4.34
CA CYS A 100 -7.40 -6.81 4.33
C CYS A 100 -8.69 -6.03 4.58
N HIS A 101 -8.81 -5.42 5.76
CA HIS A 101 -9.95 -4.59 6.15
C HIS A 101 -9.65 -3.14 5.77
N PRO A 102 -10.43 -2.52 4.87
CA PRO A 102 -10.15 -1.17 4.40
C PRO A 102 -10.36 -0.15 5.52
N PHE A 103 -9.47 0.84 5.58
CA PHE A 103 -9.72 2.05 6.33
C PHE A 103 -10.54 3.03 5.48
N ASP A 104 -11.51 3.70 6.11
CA ASP A 104 -11.98 4.98 5.58
C ASP A 104 -10.90 6.07 5.77
N ALA A 105 -11.04 7.20 5.08
CA ALA A 105 -10.08 8.28 5.12
C ALA A 105 -9.87 8.85 6.54
N GLY A 106 -10.92 8.85 7.37
CA GLY A 106 -10.85 9.30 8.76
C GLY A 106 -10.06 8.35 9.65
N GLN A 107 -10.27 7.04 9.50
CA GLN A 107 -9.50 5.99 10.17
C GLN A 107 -8.03 6.03 9.76
N MET A 108 -7.76 6.20 8.46
CA MET A 108 -6.41 6.34 7.93
C MET A 108 -5.71 7.59 8.49
N PHE A 109 -6.42 8.71 8.58
CA PHE A 109 -5.92 9.93 9.21
C PHE A 109 -5.61 9.67 10.70
N ALA A 110 -6.58 9.20 11.48
CA ALA A 110 -6.40 8.99 12.92
C ALA A 110 -5.25 8.03 13.26
N ALA A 111 -5.04 6.99 12.43
CA ALA A 111 -4.01 5.99 12.66
C ALA A 111 -2.57 6.49 12.37
N PHE A 112 -2.39 7.34 11.36
CA PHE A 112 -1.05 7.67 10.84
C PHE A 112 -0.72 9.17 10.84
N HIS A 113 -1.67 10.01 11.20
CA HIS A 113 -1.56 11.48 11.21
C HIS A 113 -1.90 12.05 12.58
N THR A 114 -1.40 11.39 13.62
CA THR A 114 -1.54 11.80 15.02
C THR A 114 -0.15 11.80 15.65
N ASP A 115 0.20 12.89 16.31
CA ASP A 115 1.44 13.01 17.08
C ASP A 115 1.44 11.97 18.21
N ALA A 116 2.48 11.15 18.28
CA ALA A 116 2.52 10.03 19.23
C ALA A 116 2.64 10.49 20.70
N ASP A 117 3.24 11.66 20.94
CA ASP A 117 3.49 12.16 22.29
C ASP A 117 2.29 12.93 22.84
N SER A 118 1.68 13.80 22.02
CA SER A 118 0.58 14.67 22.42
C SER A 118 -0.81 14.13 22.06
N GLY A 119 -0.91 13.22 21.09
CA GLY A 119 -2.18 12.77 20.53
C GLY A 119 -2.86 13.80 19.62
N GLU A 120 -2.19 14.91 19.30
CA GLU A 120 -2.75 15.95 18.44
C GLU A 120 -2.72 15.54 16.95
N PRO A 121 -3.76 15.87 16.17
CA PRO A 121 -3.75 15.71 14.72
C PRO A 121 -2.59 16.44 14.04
N ILE A 122 -1.85 15.73 13.19
CA ILE A 122 -0.84 16.30 12.30
C ILE A 122 -1.43 16.37 10.89
N ALA A 123 -1.33 17.52 10.23
CA ALA A 123 -1.78 17.63 8.84
C ALA A 123 -0.95 16.70 7.91
N PRO A 124 -1.55 16.10 6.86
CA PRO A 124 -0.80 15.32 5.89
C PRO A 124 0.27 16.18 5.20
N GLU A 125 1.29 15.51 4.65
CA GLU A 125 2.28 16.17 3.80
C GLU A 125 1.58 16.99 2.69
N PRO A 126 2.07 18.19 2.33
CA PRO A 126 1.51 18.96 1.22
C PRO A 126 1.48 18.14 -0.08
N GLY A 127 0.31 18.06 -0.71
CA GLY A 127 0.11 17.25 -1.92
C GLY A 127 -0.30 15.81 -1.65
N VAL A 128 -0.47 15.40 -0.39
CA VAL A 128 -1.05 14.10 -0.04
C VAL A 128 -2.55 14.26 0.21
N GLU A 129 -3.32 13.46 -0.50
CA GLU A 129 -4.75 13.30 -0.29
C GLU A 129 -5.02 11.94 0.32
N ILE A 130 -5.66 11.91 1.49
CA ILE A 130 -6.09 10.66 2.11
C ILE A 130 -7.44 10.28 1.53
N ILE A 131 -7.55 9.05 1.01
CA ILE A 131 -8.76 8.53 0.40
C ILE A 131 -9.21 7.25 1.10
N ASP A 132 -10.48 6.91 0.95
CA ASP A 132 -11.02 5.63 1.41
C ASP A 132 -10.33 4.48 0.69
N ALA A 133 -9.97 3.43 1.43
CA ALA A 133 -9.50 2.19 0.85
C ALA A 133 -10.68 1.36 0.31
N TRP A 134 -10.44 0.59 -0.75
CA TRP A 134 -11.41 -0.32 -1.34
C TRP A 134 -11.36 -1.71 -0.71
N THR A 135 -12.41 -2.50 -0.88
CA THR A 135 -12.36 -3.93 -0.53
C THR A 135 -11.36 -4.67 -1.41
N VAL A 136 -10.47 -5.45 -0.79
CA VAL A 136 -9.49 -6.30 -1.49
C VAL A 136 -9.99 -7.73 -1.50
N ASP A 137 -10.28 -8.25 -2.69
CA ASP A 137 -10.67 -9.65 -2.88
C ASP A 137 -9.42 -10.53 -3.01
N LEU A 138 -9.23 -11.42 -2.03
CA LEU A 138 -8.10 -12.35 -1.94
C LEU A 138 -8.44 -13.77 -2.41
N THR A 139 -9.58 -13.98 -3.06
CA THR A 139 -10.03 -15.31 -3.50
C THR A 139 -8.99 -15.99 -4.39
N GLU A 140 -8.49 -15.30 -5.41
CA GLU A 140 -7.46 -15.84 -6.32
C GLU A 140 -6.12 -16.04 -5.61
N PHE A 141 -5.77 -15.17 -4.66
CA PHE A 141 -4.55 -15.29 -3.86
C PHE A 141 -4.53 -16.57 -3.01
N TYR A 142 -5.69 -16.98 -2.49
CA TYR A 142 -5.85 -18.21 -1.72
C TYR A 142 -6.03 -19.46 -2.57
N ALA A 143 -6.48 -19.33 -3.82
CA ALA A 143 -6.55 -20.44 -4.76
C ALA A 143 -5.15 -20.94 -5.16
N LEU A 144 -4.15 -20.06 -5.13
CA LEU A 144 -2.75 -20.39 -5.38
C LEU A 144 -2.10 -20.97 -4.12
N GLN A 145 -1.49 -22.15 -4.25
CA GLN A 145 -0.70 -22.75 -3.17
C GLN A 145 0.51 -21.83 -2.84
N PRO A 146 0.97 -21.78 -1.58
CA PRO A 146 2.30 -21.24 -1.30
C PRO A 146 3.31 -22.04 -2.13
N GLU A 147 4.09 -21.37 -2.97
CA GLU A 147 5.24 -22.05 -3.58
C GLU A 147 6.18 -22.39 -2.43
N ASP A 148 6.46 -23.68 -2.24
CA ASP A 148 7.20 -24.19 -1.08
C ASP A 148 8.50 -23.40 -0.85
N GLY A 149 8.71 -22.99 0.41
CA GLY A 149 9.96 -22.37 0.87
C GLY A 149 11.03 -23.38 1.24
#